data_AF-A0A2X2V5D4-F1
#
_entry.id   AF-A0A2X2V5D4-F1
#
_cell.length_a   1.000
_cell.length_b   1.000
_cell.length_c   1.000
_cell.angle_alpha   90.00
_cell.angle_beta   90.00
_cell.angle_gamma   90.00
#
_symmetry.space_group_name_H-M   'P 1'
#
loop_
_entity.id
_entity.type
_entity.pdbx_description
1 polymer ?
#
loop_
_entity_poly.entity_id
_entity_poly.type
_entity_poly.pdbx_seq_one_letter_code
_entity_poly.pdbx_strand_id
1 'polypeptide(L)'
;MKCGWREGNQIQLLENGDQFYPAVFDAIAQAQQRIILETFIWFEDDVGKQLHAALLKAARRGVKAEVLLDGYGSPRPQRGVCRGADRSGGNLPLLRSASSPVRHAHQPLSPYAP
;
A
#
# COMPACT_ATOMS: atom_id res chain seq x y z
N MET A 1 12.50 -17.65 -15.89
CA MET A 1 13.70 -17.46 -15.04
C MET A 1 13.51 -18.29 -13.78
N LYS A 2 14.43 -19.20 -13.43
CA LYS A 2 14.36 -19.93 -12.14
C LYS A 2 14.98 -19.02 -11.07
N CYS A 3 14.18 -18.63 -10.08
CA CYS A 3 14.71 -17.93 -8.91
C CYS A 3 15.52 -18.95 -8.08
N GLY A 4 16.80 -18.68 -7.83
CA GLY A 4 17.64 -19.51 -6.97
C GLY A 4 17.42 -19.17 -5.49
N TRP A 5 17.75 -20.11 -4.60
CA TRP A 5 17.77 -19.86 -3.17
C TRP A 5 18.79 -18.78 -2.84
N ARG A 6 18.45 -17.88 -1.90
CA ARG A 6 19.35 -16.84 -1.37
C ARG A 6 19.59 -17.08 0.11
N GLU A 7 20.83 -16.98 0.52
CA GLU A 7 21.26 -17.04 1.92
C GLU A 7 21.22 -15.64 2.58
N GLY A 8 21.37 -15.58 3.91
CA GLY A 8 21.44 -14.32 4.66
C GLY A 8 20.09 -13.66 4.98
N ASN A 9 18.96 -14.33 4.71
CA ASN A 9 17.65 -13.82 5.11
C ASN A 9 17.48 -13.90 6.63
N GLN A 10 16.88 -12.88 7.21
CA GLN A 10 16.44 -12.89 8.61
C GLN A 10 14.93 -13.07 8.63
N ILE A 11 14.45 -13.95 9.52
CA ILE A 11 13.03 -14.25 9.68
C ILE A 11 12.67 -14.03 11.14
N GLN A 12 11.62 -13.26 11.36
CA GLN A 12 11.01 -13.05 12.66
C GLN A 12 9.55 -13.49 12.59
N LEU A 13 9.13 -14.33 13.53
CA LEU A 13 7.72 -14.66 13.70
C LEU A 13 7.05 -13.54 14.51
N LEU A 14 5.97 -13.00 13.96
CA LEU A 14 5.10 -12.04 14.64
C LEU A 14 3.78 -12.73 14.95
N GLU A 15 3.47 -12.87 16.23
CA GLU A 15 2.29 -13.55 16.70
C GLU A 15 1.10 -12.58 16.82
N ASN A 16 -0.01 -12.93 16.18
CA ASN A 16 -1.29 -12.21 16.23
C ASN A 16 -1.19 -10.74 15.75
N GLY A 17 -2.29 -10.00 15.92
CA GLY A 17 -2.37 -8.59 15.55
C GLY A 17 -1.50 -7.67 16.41
N ASP A 18 -1.31 -8.01 17.69
CA ASP A 18 -0.60 -7.16 18.65
C ASP A 18 0.88 -6.98 18.33
N GLN A 19 1.51 -7.97 17.68
CA GLN A 19 2.88 -7.86 17.19
C GLN A 19 2.94 -7.46 15.71
N PHE A 20 1.99 -7.94 14.91
CA PHE A 20 1.97 -7.70 13.47
C PHE A 20 1.72 -6.23 13.12
N TYR A 21 0.68 -5.61 13.67
CA TYR A 21 0.30 -4.26 13.27
C TYR A 21 1.34 -3.19 13.64
N PRO A 22 1.95 -3.20 14.85
CA PRO A 22 3.05 -2.28 15.15
C PRO A 22 4.21 -2.40 14.16
N ALA A 23 4.64 -3.62 13.83
CA ALA A 23 5.71 -3.84 12.84
C ALA A 23 5.34 -3.32 11.45
N VAL A 24 4.08 -3.50 11.02
CA VAL A 24 3.57 -2.96 9.75
C VAL A 24 3.59 -1.43 9.76
N PHE A 25 3.16 -0.79 10.84
CA PHE A 25 3.16 0.66 10.95
C PHE A 25 4.58 1.23 10.95
N ASP A 26 5.52 0.57 11.63
CA ASP A 26 6.93 0.95 11.63
C ASP A 26 7.55 0.81 10.23
N ALA A 27 7.25 -0.28 9.51
CA ALA A 27 7.69 -0.46 8.13
C ALA A 27 7.15 0.64 7.19
N ILE A 28 5.86 1.00 7.35
CA ILE A 28 5.25 2.12 6.59
C ILE A 28 5.89 3.46 6.96
N ALA A 29 6.22 3.68 8.23
CA ALA A 29 6.86 4.90 8.69
C ALA A 29 8.27 5.06 8.11
N GLN A 30 9.04 3.97 8.03
CA GLN A 30 10.41 3.94 7.51
C GLN A 30 10.50 3.87 5.98
N ALA A 31 9.42 3.53 5.29
CA ALA A 31 9.41 3.46 3.83
C ALA A 31 9.78 4.79 3.18
N GLN A 32 10.70 4.73 2.20
CA GLN A 32 11.28 5.91 1.53
C GLN A 32 10.82 6.07 0.07
N GLN A 33 10.56 4.97 -0.64
CA GLN A 33 10.29 5.02 -2.09
C GLN A 33 8.89 4.52 -2.45
N ARG A 34 8.56 3.29 -2.03
CA ARG A 34 7.31 2.62 -2.39
C ARG A 34 6.79 1.75 -1.26
N ILE A 35 5.48 1.70 -1.13
CA ILE A 35 4.73 0.77 -0.28
C ILE A 35 3.78 0.00 -1.20
N ILE A 36 3.88 -1.32 -1.18
CA ILE A 36 2.94 -2.22 -1.84
C ILE A 36 2.29 -3.02 -0.73
N LEU A 37 0.98 -2.84 -0.55
CA LEU A 37 0.21 -3.53 0.47
C LEU A 37 -0.84 -4.40 -0.23
N GLU A 38 -0.78 -5.70 0.01
CA GLU A 38 -1.78 -6.65 -0.46
C GLU A 38 -2.45 -7.28 0.77
N THR A 39 -3.76 -7.12 0.91
CA THR A 39 -4.49 -7.68 2.05
C THR A 39 -5.85 -8.22 1.64
N PHE A 40 -6.27 -9.31 2.31
CA PHE A 40 -7.55 -9.95 2.10
C PHE A 40 -8.71 -9.16 2.76
N ILE A 41 -8.47 -8.60 3.95
CA ILE A 41 -9.49 -7.93 4.75
C ILE A 41 -9.01 -6.52 5.12
N TRP A 42 -9.87 -5.53 4.88
CA TRP A 42 -9.73 -4.18 5.42
C TRP A 42 -11.11 -3.63 5.79
N PHE A 43 -11.31 -3.34 7.07
CA PHE A 43 -12.52 -2.71 7.60
C PHE A 43 -12.25 -1.31 8.16
N GLU A 44 -13.31 -0.51 8.33
CA GLU A 44 -13.23 0.81 9.00
C GLU A 44 -13.27 0.69 10.53
N ASP A 45 -12.50 -0.25 11.07
CA ASP A 45 -12.26 -0.38 12.51
C ASP A 45 -11.04 0.47 12.95
N ASP A 46 -10.68 0.40 14.23
CA ASP A 46 -9.60 1.22 14.77
C ASP A 46 -8.25 0.93 14.12
N VAL A 47 -8.01 -0.33 13.73
CA VAL A 47 -6.78 -0.73 13.06
C VAL A 47 -6.76 -0.28 11.61
N GLY A 48 -7.86 -0.44 10.89
CA GLY A 48 -8.00 0.02 9.51
C GLY A 48 -7.90 1.53 9.37
N LYS A 49 -8.42 2.30 10.34
CA LYS A 49 -8.24 3.77 10.41
C LYS A 49 -6.78 4.15 10.64
N GLN A 50 -6.08 3.43 11.53
CA GLN A 50 -4.65 3.64 11.77
C GLN A 50 -3.82 3.34 10.52
N LEU A 51 -4.11 2.22 9.84
CA LEU A 51 -3.45 1.84 8.59
C LEU A 51 -3.67 2.88 7.49
N HIS A 52 -4.90 3.37 7.35
CA HIS A 52 -5.22 4.45 6.43
C HIS A 52 -4.40 5.71 6.73
N ALA A 53 -4.35 6.14 8.00
CA ALA A 53 -3.59 7.30 8.42
C ALA A 53 -2.08 7.13 8.18
N ALA A 54 -1.52 5.95 8.41
CA ALA A 54 -0.11 5.64 8.18
C ALA A 54 0.26 5.76 6.69
N LEU A 55 -0.58 5.18 5.81
CA LEU A 55 -0.38 5.26 4.37
C LEU A 55 -0.53 6.69 3.83
N LEU A 56 -1.50 7.45 4.34
CA LEU A 56 -1.63 8.87 4.02
C LEU A 56 -0.41 9.69 4.46
N LYS A 57 0.14 9.42 5.64
CA LYS A 57 1.38 10.08 6.10
C LYS A 57 2.54 9.73 5.15
N ALA A 58 2.67 8.47 4.72
CA ALA A 58 3.71 8.07 3.77
C ALA A 58 3.55 8.73 2.40
N ALA A 59 2.34 8.76 1.88
CA ALA A 59 1.97 9.49 0.67
C ALA A 59 2.39 10.97 0.72
N ARG A 60 2.14 11.65 1.84
CA ARG A 60 2.54 13.06 2.05
C ARG A 60 4.05 13.27 2.06
N ARG A 61 4.84 12.26 2.43
CA ARG A 61 6.30 12.28 2.33
C ARG A 61 6.80 12.04 0.90
N GLY A 62 5.91 11.79 -0.07
CA GLY A 62 6.26 11.48 -1.45
C GLY A 62 6.45 9.98 -1.74
N VAL A 63 6.21 9.10 -0.76
CA VAL A 63 6.28 7.64 -0.94
C VAL A 63 5.09 7.18 -1.78
N LYS A 64 5.34 6.37 -2.81
CA LYS A 64 4.27 5.81 -3.65
C LYS A 64 3.58 4.65 -2.92
N ALA A 65 2.33 4.83 -2.52
CA ALA A 65 1.53 3.78 -1.87
C ALA A 65 0.55 3.15 -2.86
N GLU A 66 0.64 1.83 -3.04
CA GLU A 66 -0.27 1.02 -3.84
C GLU A 66 -0.88 -0.06 -2.95
N VAL A 67 -2.20 -0.16 -2.97
CA VAL A 67 -2.93 -1.08 -2.10
C VAL A 67 -3.84 -1.96 -2.95
N LEU A 68 -3.66 -3.27 -2.83
CA LEU A 68 -4.52 -4.28 -3.44
C LEU A 68 -5.38 -4.93 -2.36
N LEU A 69 -6.70 -4.82 -2.52
CA LEU A 69 -7.69 -5.45 -1.66
C LEU A 69 -8.37 -6.60 -2.37
N ASP A 70 -8.67 -7.66 -1.63
CA ASP A 70 -9.58 -8.68 -2.10
C ASP A 70 -11.02 -8.13 -2.23
N GLY A 71 -11.70 -8.50 -3.32
CA GLY A 71 -13.04 -8.00 -3.64
C GLY A 71 -14.17 -8.69 -2.87
N TYR A 72 -13.89 -9.79 -2.17
CA TYR A 72 -14.86 -10.57 -1.40
C TYR A 72 -14.80 -10.24 0.10
N GLY A 73 -13.59 -10.14 0.66
CA GLY A 73 -13.37 -9.91 2.09
C GLY A 73 -13.45 -8.45 2.55
N SER A 74 -13.44 -7.48 1.62
CA SER A 74 -13.46 -6.05 1.95
C SER A 74 -14.77 -5.40 1.46
N PRO A 75 -15.61 -4.82 2.34
CA PRO A 75 -16.79 -4.08 1.91
C PRO A 75 -16.34 -2.93 1.01
N ARG A 76 -17.15 -2.60 -0.01
CA ARG A 76 -16.79 -1.57 -0.99
C ARG A 76 -16.32 -0.30 -0.27
N PRO A 77 -15.05 0.11 -0.43
CA PRO A 77 -14.53 1.29 0.22
C PRO A 77 -15.29 2.51 -0.29
N GLN A 78 -15.60 3.44 0.62
CA GLN A 78 -16.31 4.67 0.30
C GLN A 78 -15.53 5.47 -0.75
N ARG A 79 -16.24 6.11 -1.69
CA ARG A 79 -15.67 6.70 -2.93
C ARG A 79 -14.49 7.67 -2.74
N GLY A 80 -14.25 8.18 -1.53
CA GLY A 80 -13.11 9.04 -1.18
C GLY A 80 -11.75 8.34 -1.12
N VAL A 81 -11.70 7.01 -1.00
CA VAL A 81 -10.43 6.25 -0.96
C VAL A 81 -9.94 5.85 -2.36
N CYS A 82 -10.80 5.96 -3.39
CA CYS A 82 -10.62 5.28 -4.69
C CYS A 82 -10.19 6.17 -5.86
N ARG A 83 -9.73 7.42 -5.66
CA ARG A 83 -9.23 8.24 -6.76
C ARG A 83 -7.84 8.79 -6.48
N GLY A 84 -6.90 8.34 -7.33
CA GLY A 84 -5.57 8.92 -7.44
C GLY A 84 -5.63 10.41 -7.77
N ALA A 85 -4.62 11.10 -7.23
CA ALA A 85 -4.38 12.54 -7.24
C ALA A 85 -5.49 13.37 -6.58
N ASP A 86 -5.24 13.77 -5.32
CA ASP A 86 -5.86 14.96 -4.77
C ASP A 86 -5.44 16.18 -5.61
N ARG A 87 -6.33 17.15 -5.79
CA ARG A 87 -6.07 18.39 -6.56
C ARG A 87 -4.94 19.24 -5.97
N SER A 88 -4.43 18.86 -4.79
CA SER A 88 -3.28 19.44 -4.10
C SER A 88 -1.93 18.80 -4.47
N GLY A 89 -1.89 17.82 -5.38
CA GLY A 89 -0.64 17.17 -5.82
C GLY A 89 -0.14 16.04 -4.91
N GLY A 90 -0.91 15.63 -3.90
CA GLY A 90 -0.61 14.47 -3.07
C GLY A 90 -0.91 13.13 -3.76
N ASN A 91 0.05 12.19 -3.74
CA ASN A 91 -0.16 10.80 -4.16
C ASN A 91 -1.08 10.08 -3.17
N LEU A 92 -2.40 10.09 -3.38
CA LEU A 92 -3.31 9.25 -2.58
C LEU A 92 -2.99 7.76 -2.82
N PRO A 93 -3.06 6.87 -1.80
CA PRO A 93 -2.93 5.44 -1.99
C PRO A 93 -3.90 4.96 -3.07
N LEU A 94 -3.36 4.35 -4.14
CA LEU A 94 -4.21 3.80 -5.18
C LEU A 94 -4.78 2.48 -4.68
N LEU A 95 -6.04 2.50 -4.28
CA LEU A 95 -6.77 1.32 -3.87
C LEU A 95 -7.32 0.58 -5.10
N ARG A 96 -6.92 -0.67 -5.27
CA ARG A 96 -7.42 -1.55 -6.33
C ARG A 96 -8.10 -2.75 -5.70
N SER A 97 -9.27 -3.11 -6.21
CA SER A 97 -9.84 -4.42 -5.92
C SER A 97 -9.22 -5.45 -6.87
N ALA A 98 -8.83 -6.62 -6.36
CA ALA A 98 -8.25 -7.72 -7.13
C ALA A 98 -9.18 -8.23 -8.24
N SER A 99 -10.49 -7.97 -8.17
CA SER A 99 -11.45 -8.30 -9.23
C SER A 99 -11.55 -7.25 -10.34
N SER A 100 -10.80 -6.14 -10.27
CA SER A 100 -10.80 -5.08 -11.28
C SER A 100 -9.67 -5.28 -12.30
N PRO A 101 -9.92 -5.10 -13.62
CA PRO A 101 -8.89 -5.31 -14.64
C PRO A 101 -7.69 -4.37 -14.46
N VAL A 102 -6.48 -4.92 -14.60
CA VAL A 102 -5.22 -4.17 -14.54
C VAL A 102 -5.13 -3.23 -15.74
N ARG A 103 -5.35 -1.93 -15.50
CA ARG A 103 -4.92 -0.88 -16.44
C ARG A 103 -3.49 -0.49 -16.07
N HIS A 104 -2.53 -0.90 -16.89
CA HIS A 104 -1.17 -0.36 -16.84
C HIS A 104 -1.25 1.15 -17.04
N ALA A 105 -0.94 1.91 -15.99
CA ALA A 105 -0.60 3.31 -16.17
C ALA A 105 0.79 3.32 -16.81
N HIS A 106 0.84 3.31 -18.14
CA HIS A 106 2.03 3.76 -18.86
C HIS A 106 2.21 5.24 -18.53
N GLN A 107 3.02 5.52 -17.50
CA GLN A 107 3.59 6.83 -17.31
C GLN A 107 4.65 6.97 -18.41
N PRO A 108 4.49 7.85 -19.41
CA PRO A 108 5.56 8.06 -20.38
C PRO A 108 6.78 8.57 -19.62
N LEU A 109 7.92 7.90 -19.79
CA LEU A 109 9.20 8.38 -19.31
C LEU A 109 9.44 9.74 -19.96
N SER A 110 9.52 10.81 -19.16
CA SER A 110 9.92 12.13 -19.65
C SER A 110 11.37 12.06 -20.11
N PRO A 111 11.69 12.36 -21.38
CA PRO A 111 13.06 12.31 -21.89
C PRO A 111 13.93 13.50 -21.45
N TYR A 112 13.39 14.41 -20.64
CA TYR A 112 14.14 15.54 -20.09
C TYR A 112 13.81 15.73 -18.60
N ALA A 113 14.76 15.37 -17.76
CA ALA A 113 15.01 15.96 -16.45
C ALA A 113 16.54 16.16 -16.36
N PRO A 114 17.02 17.28 -15.79
CA PRO A 114 18.36 17.81 -15.99
C PRO A 114 19.49 16.91 -15.47
#